data_AF-A0A383DY23-F1
#
_entry.id   AF-A0A383DY23-F1
#
_cell.length_a   1.000
_cell.length_b   1.000
_cell.length_c   1.000
_cell.angle_alpha   90.00
_cell.angle_beta   90.00
_cell.angle_gamma   90.00
#
_symmetry.space_group_name_H-M   'P 1'
#
loop_
_entity.id
_entity.type
_entity.pdbx_description
1 polymer ?
#
loop_
_entity_poly.entity_id
_entity_poly.type
_entity_poly.pdbx_seq_one_letter_code
_entity_poly.pdbx_strand_id
1 'polypeptide(L)'
;FLKQVDVPVEQSVPVLTTRDILTTDMRGTIGGDIMDHDFQVEYTQTWSGGIQAELLTSTVFEVFYMGSYTIGADNSTIHNVPEPGPGPLASRRNIQELSGIRAIRFDGRSIYHAVTFKAARRFRDSLSFDVAYTLSRSRDDASSPGATVSEANVPQDVRNIFPSENALSSFDRRHQFVGSGSYALPFLSDSARWIKAVFGNWSVNGIMTLQSGAPFTVNVIEDLANIGAGPAQR
;
A
#
# COMPACT_ATOMS: atom_id res chain seq x y z
N PHE A 1 31.77 -14.56 40.20
CA PHE A 1 32.02 -13.83 38.93
C PHE A 1 31.48 -12.42 39.08
N LEU A 2 32.34 -11.46 39.43
CA LEU A 2 31.99 -10.04 39.47
C LEU A 2 32.10 -9.51 38.04
N LYS A 3 30.96 -9.12 37.44
CA LYS A 3 30.93 -8.45 36.13
C LYS A 3 31.23 -6.97 36.38
N GLN A 4 32.48 -6.58 36.20
CA GLN A 4 32.86 -5.17 36.08
C GLN A 4 32.50 -4.70 34.67
N VAL A 5 31.76 -3.60 34.57
CA VAL A 5 31.41 -2.95 33.31
C VAL A 5 32.02 -1.55 33.36
N ASP A 6 33.11 -1.36 32.63
CA ASP A 6 33.77 -0.07 32.49
C ASP A 6 33.08 0.72 31.38
N VAL A 7 32.52 1.88 31.72
CA VAL A 7 31.81 2.77 30.79
C VAL A 7 32.66 4.03 30.59
N PRO A 8 32.87 4.52 29.34
CA PRO A 8 33.65 5.73 29.08
C PRO A 8 33.08 6.95 29.81
N VAL A 9 33.96 7.80 30.35
CA VAL A 9 33.59 8.99 31.13
C VAL A 9 32.76 10.03 30.36
N GLU A 10 32.79 9.96 29.03
CA GLU A 10 32.04 10.86 28.13
C GLU A 10 30.70 10.27 27.66
N GLN A 11 30.35 9.06 28.07
CA GLN A 11 29.06 8.50 27.72
C GLN A 11 27.96 9.23 28.50
N SER A 12 27.05 9.88 27.78
CA SER A 12 25.85 10.48 28.37
C SER A 12 25.03 9.38 29.05
N VAL A 13 25.19 9.24 30.37
CA VAL A 13 24.38 8.33 31.16
C VAL A 13 23.00 8.97 31.28
N PRO A 14 21.93 8.32 30.80
CA PRO A 14 20.58 8.84 30.98
C PRO A 14 20.32 9.05 32.47
N VAL A 15 19.99 10.28 32.86
CA VAL A 15 19.71 10.64 34.26
C VAL A 15 18.41 9.98 34.74
N LEU A 16 17.57 9.53 33.81
CA LEU A 16 16.28 8.90 34.06
C LEU A 16 16.32 7.42 33.71
N THR A 17 15.83 6.60 34.64
CA THR A 17 15.58 5.19 34.42
C THR A 17 14.10 4.97 34.11
N THR A 18 13.73 3.82 33.53
CA THR A 18 12.32 3.44 33.32
C THR A 18 11.49 3.50 34.61
N ARG A 19 12.13 3.39 35.78
CA ARG A 19 11.48 3.41 37.09
C ARG A 19 11.17 4.83 37.59
N ASP A 20 12.00 5.80 37.22
CA ASP A 20 11.96 7.16 37.79
C ASP A 20 11.56 8.23 36.77
N ILE A 21 11.34 7.85 35.51
CA ILE A 21 10.94 8.76 34.44
C ILE A 21 9.61 9.49 34.72
N LEU A 22 8.76 8.96 35.60
CA LEU A 22 7.47 9.55 35.97
C LEU A 22 7.53 10.42 37.22
N THR A 23 8.66 10.51 37.93
CA THR A 23 8.79 11.23 39.21
C THR A 23 9.47 12.59 39.10
N THR A 24 9.96 12.97 37.93
CA THR A 24 10.59 14.27 37.69
C THR A 24 9.59 15.39 37.46
N ASP A 25 9.92 16.61 37.87
CA ASP A 25 9.23 17.83 37.44
C ASP A 25 9.29 17.94 35.91
N MET A 26 8.23 17.48 35.25
CA MET A 26 8.16 17.47 33.79
C MET A 26 8.15 18.90 33.28
N ARG A 27 9.28 19.36 32.77
CA ARG A 27 9.36 20.55 31.91
C ARG A 27 9.08 20.12 30.48
N GLY A 28 7.81 19.90 30.15
CA GLY A 28 7.39 19.47 28.82
C GLY A 28 6.00 18.86 28.81
N THR A 29 5.58 18.37 27.65
CA THR A 29 4.32 17.65 27.49
C THR A 29 4.58 16.14 27.41
N ILE A 30 3.70 15.31 28.00
CA ILE A 30 3.76 13.85 27.85
C ILE A 30 3.21 13.45 26.49
N GLY A 31 3.97 12.64 25.75
CA GLY A 31 3.54 12.04 24.47
C GLY A 31 3.54 10.52 24.50
N GLY A 32 2.99 9.90 23.46
CA GLY A 32 3.00 8.46 23.30
C GLY A 32 2.18 7.98 22.11
N ASP A 33 2.28 6.68 21.87
CA ASP A 33 1.45 5.93 20.94
C ASP A 33 0.51 5.02 21.75
N ILE A 34 -0.77 5.01 21.39
CA ILE A 34 -1.79 4.19 22.01
C ILE A 34 -2.54 3.38 20.95
N MET A 35 -3.40 2.49 21.42
CA MET A 35 -4.39 1.80 20.61
C MET A 35 -5.76 2.16 21.16
N ASP A 36 -6.68 2.53 20.29
CA ASP A 36 -8.01 2.93 20.72
C ASP A 36 -8.74 1.73 21.34
N HIS A 37 -9.53 2.01 22.36
CA HIS A 37 -10.21 0.96 23.13
C HIS A 37 -11.39 0.30 22.41
N ASP A 38 -11.93 0.95 21.37
CA ASP A 38 -13.05 0.47 20.56
C ASP A 38 -12.54 -0.44 19.44
N PHE A 39 -12.04 -1.60 19.84
CA PHE A 39 -11.57 -2.60 18.90
C PHE A 39 -12.73 -3.16 18.08
N GLN A 40 -12.61 -3.07 16.77
CA GLN A 40 -13.51 -3.70 15.82
C GLN A 40 -12.75 -4.77 15.05
N VAL A 41 -13.39 -5.91 14.83
CA VAL A 41 -12.78 -6.99 14.05
C VAL A 41 -12.86 -6.62 12.57
N GLU A 42 -11.70 -6.57 11.90
CA GLU A 42 -11.63 -6.41 10.46
C GLU A 42 -12.32 -7.59 9.75
N TYR A 43 -13.15 -7.27 8.76
CA TYR A 43 -13.64 -8.28 7.83
C TYR A 43 -13.76 -7.74 6.40
N THR A 44 -13.64 -8.65 5.44
CA THR A 44 -13.73 -8.35 4.01
C THR A 44 -14.83 -9.18 3.36
N GLN A 45 -15.73 -8.51 2.65
CA GLN A 45 -16.70 -9.14 1.77
C GLN A 45 -16.13 -9.18 0.36
N THR A 46 -16.10 -10.35 -0.27
CA THR A 46 -15.62 -10.52 -1.63
C THR A 46 -16.71 -11.06 -2.53
N TRP A 47 -16.81 -10.55 -3.74
CA TRP A 47 -17.69 -11.09 -4.78
C TRP A 47 -16.92 -11.19 -6.09
N SER A 48 -17.20 -12.23 -6.85
CA SER A 48 -16.53 -12.47 -8.12
C SER A 48 -17.44 -13.19 -9.09
N GLY A 49 -17.18 -13.00 -10.38
CA GLY A 49 -17.89 -13.70 -11.44
C GLY A 49 -17.16 -13.55 -12.76
N GLY A 50 -17.28 -14.55 -13.63
CA GLY A 50 -16.64 -14.52 -14.92
C GLY A 50 -17.31 -15.42 -15.94
N ILE A 51 -16.98 -15.17 -17.20
CA ILE A 51 -17.43 -15.96 -18.35
C ILE A 51 -16.19 -16.31 -19.15
N GLN A 52 -16.08 -17.59 -19.53
CA GLN A 52 -15.05 -18.08 -20.43
C GLN A 52 -15.68 -18.78 -21.64
N ALA A 53 -15.08 -18.58 -22.80
CA ALA A 53 -15.52 -19.21 -24.04
C ALA A 53 -14.34 -19.43 -24.99
N GLU A 54 -14.34 -20.57 -25.69
CA GLU A 54 -13.49 -20.77 -26.86
C GLU A 54 -14.12 -20.07 -28.06
N LEU A 55 -13.60 -18.90 -28.44
CA LEU A 55 -14.14 -18.10 -29.55
C LEU A 55 -13.37 -18.30 -30.86
N LEU A 56 -12.12 -18.74 -30.78
CA LEU A 56 -11.29 -19.10 -31.93
C LEU A 56 -10.69 -20.48 -31.69
N THR A 57 -10.31 -21.18 -32.77
CA THR A 57 -9.72 -22.52 -32.65
C THR A 57 -8.52 -22.51 -31.71
N SER A 58 -8.61 -23.33 -30.65
CA SER A 58 -7.57 -23.50 -29.64
C SER A 58 -7.28 -22.24 -28.82
N THR A 59 -8.17 -21.25 -28.81
CA THR A 59 -8.03 -19.99 -28.07
C THR A 59 -9.24 -19.73 -27.19
N VAL A 60 -9.03 -19.75 -25.88
CA VAL A 60 -10.03 -19.43 -24.87
C VAL A 60 -9.90 -17.97 -24.49
N PHE A 61 -11.04 -17.29 -24.45
CA PHE A 61 -11.18 -15.94 -23.92
C PHE A 61 -11.95 -15.98 -22.61
N GLU A 62 -11.54 -15.16 -21.66
CA GLU A 62 -12.18 -15.06 -20.36
C GLU A 62 -12.30 -13.58 -19.97
N VAL A 63 -13.46 -13.24 -19.40
CA VAL A 63 -13.68 -11.97 -18.70
C VAL A 63 -14.05 -12.33 -17.27
N PHE A 64 -13.23 -11.90 -16.32
CA PHE A 64 -13.42 -12.16 -14.90
C PHE A 64 -13.47 -10.85 -14.12
N TYR A 65 -14.45 -10.71 -13.25
CA TYR A 65 -14.60 -9.59 -12.34
C TYR A 65 -14.45 -10.04 -10.90
N MET A 66 -13.77 -9.23 -10.09
CA MET A 66 -13.66 -9.40 -8.65
C MET A 66 -13.82 -8.04 -7.97
N GLY A 67 -14.58 -8.00 -6.88
CA GLY A 67 -14.64 -6.88 -5.97
C GLY A 67 -14.46 -7.32 -4.53
N SER A 68 -13.93 -6.41 -3.71
CA SER A 68 -13.85 -6.57 -2.27
C SER A 68 -14.20 -5.28 -1.55
N TYR A 69 -14.83 -5.42 -0.40
CA TYR A 69 -15.12 -4.32 0.52
C TYR A 69 -14.71 -4.74 1.93
N THR A 70 -13.78 -3.98 2.50
CA THR A 70 -13.19 -4.22 3.81
C THR A 70 -13.63 -3.13 4.76
N ILE A 71 -14.04 -3.53 5.97
CA ILE A 71 -14.29 -2.60 7.07
C ILE A 71 -13.65 -3.13 8.34
N GLY A 72 -13.35 -2.21 9.25
CA GLY A 72 -12.75 -2.55 10.52
C GLY A 72 -11.23 -2.69 10.44
N ALA A 73 -10.62 -2.21 9.34
CA ALA A 73 -9.17 -2.28 9.15
C ALA A 73 -8.45 -1.30 10.08
N ASP A 74 -7.20 -1.62 10.38
CA ASP A 74 -6.32 -0.77 11.18
C ASP A 74 -6.04 0.56 10.46
N ASN A 75 -6.27 1.67 11.14
CA ASN A 75 -5.97 3.03 10.67
C ASN A 75 -5.25 3.79 11.82
N SER A 76 -4.57 4.89 11.53
CA SER A 76 -3.91 5.70 12.56
C SER A 76 -4.41 7.14 12.56
N THR A 77 -4.46 7.74 13.75
CA THR A 77 -4.84 9.13 13.98
C THR A 77 -4.00 9.75 15.07
N ILE A 78 -4.25 11.03 15.35
CA ILE A 78 -3.60 11.75 16.43
C ILE A 78 -4.65 12.49 17.25
N HIS A 79 -4.67 12.22 18.54
CA HIS A 79 -5.49 12.92 19.51
C HIS A 79 -4.79 14.17 20.05
N ASN A 80 -5.57 15.05 20.67
CA ASN A 80 -5.09 16.28 21.30
C ASN A 80 -4.35 17.23 20.33
N VAL A 81 -4.76 17.23 19.06
CA VAL A 81 -4.31 18.19 18.05
C VAL A 81 -5.05 19.51 18.27
N PRO A 82 -4.36 20.67 18.40
CA PRO A 82 -5.02 21.97 18.56
C PRO A 82 -5.73 22.40 17.27
N GLU A 83 -6.69 23.33 17.37
CA GLU A 83 -7.31 23.95 16.20
C GLU A 83 -6.30 24.82 15.43
N PRO A 84 -6.37 24.90 14.08
CA PRO A 84 -5.52 25.80 13.32
C PRO A 84 -5.59 27.24 13.81
N GLY A 85 -4.44 27.89 13.97
CA GLY A 85 -4.42 29.27 14.45
C GLY A 85 -3.06 29.73 14.96
N PRO A 86 -2.89 31.04 15.20
CA PRO A 86 -1.62 31.60 15.62
C PRO A 86 -1.26 31.25 17.08
N GLY A 87 0.02 31.42 17.41
CA GLY A 87 0.50 31.29 18.79
C GLY A 87 0.92 29.87 19.19
N PRO A 88 1.35 29.69 20.46
CA PRO A 88 1.92 28.43 20.93
C PRO A 88 0.94 27.26 20.83
N LEU A 89 1.45 26.09 20.41
CA LEU A 89 0.65 24.86 20.27
C LEU A 89 0.08 24.40 21.61
N ALA A 90 0.92 24.36 22.66
CA ALA A 90 0.56 23.78 23.95
C ALA A 90 -0.67 24.47 24.60
N SER A 91 -0.76 25.80 24.51
CA SER A 91 -1.89 26.55 25.08
C SER A 91 -3.22 26.34 24.34
N ARG A 92 -3.16 25.90 23.07
CA ARG A 92 -4.35 25.62 22.24
C ARG A 92 -4.78 24.15 22.28
N ARG A 93 -4.00 23.26 22.88
CA ARG A 93 -4.41 21.87 23.07
C ARG A 93 -5.50 21.79 24.12
N ASN A 94 -6.38 20.81 23.98
CA ASN A 94 -7.46 20.57 24.93
C ASN A 94 -6.89 20.12 26.29
N ILE A 95 -5.87 19.26 26.25
CA ILE A 95 -5.11 18.83 27.42
C ILE A 95 -3.69 19.38 27.25
N GLN A 96 -3.35 20.42 28.00
CA GLN A 96 -2.12 21.20 27.79
C GLN A 96 -0.86 20.45 28.23
N GLU A 97 -1.01 19.53 29.18
CA GLU A 97 0.04 18.67 29.74
C GLU A 97 0.42 17.54 28.78
N LEU A 98 -0.41 17.25 27.78
CA LEU A 98 -0.17 16.21 26.78
C LEU A 98 0.25 16.79 25.43
N SER A 99 1.12 16.09 24.72
CA SER A 99 1.38 16.36 23.31
C SER A 99 0.27 15.77 22.44
N GLY A 100 0.46 15.80 21.12
CA GLY A 100 -0.30 14.90 20.26
C GLY A 100 -0.02 13.45 20.66
N ILE A 101 -1.07 12.63 20.76
CA ILE A 101 -0.97 11.20 21.07
C ILE A 101 -1.43 10.44 19.84
N ARG A 102 -0.54 9.67 19.23
CA ARG A 102 -0.92 8.83 18.08
C ARG A 102 -1.75 7.67 18.59
N ALA A 103 -2.83 7.34 17.90
CA ALA A 103 -3.62 6.16 18.18
C ALA A 103 -3.79 5.31 16.93
N ILE A 104 -3.80 3.99 17.13
CA ILE A 104 -4.33 3.04 16.16
C ILE A 104 -5.83 2.88 16.40
N ARG A 105 -6.62 2.98 15.34
CA ARG A 105 -8.06 2.75 15.31
C ARG A 105 -8.40 1.55 14.44
N PHE A 106 -9.62 1.06 14.59
CA PHE A 106 -10.14 -0.12 13.89
C PHE A 106 -11.36 0.22 13.04
N ASP A 107 -11.41 1.41 12.46
CA ASP A 107 -12.55 1.90 11.69
C ASP A 107 -12.26 2.07 10.19
N GLY A 108 -11.09 1.62 9.74
CA GLY A 108 -10.61 1.77 8.37
C GLY A 108 -11.47 1.02 7.36
N ARG A 109 -11.52 1.58 6.14
CA ARG A 109 -12.37 1.09 5.04
C ARG A 109 -11.58 1.04 3.74
N SER A 110 -11.75 -0.05 3.01
CA SER A 110 -11.18 -0.22 1.67
C SER A 110 -12.20 -0.81 0.70
N ILE A 111 -12.15 -0.38 -0.55
CA ILE A 111 -12.93 -0.95 -1.65
C ILE A 111 -12.05 -1.17 -2.86
N TYR A 112 -12.13 -2.38 -3.42
CA TYR A 112 -11.38 -2.77 -4.60
C TYR A 112 -12.32 -3.36 -5.65
N HIS A 113 -12.06 -3.03 -6.91
CA HIS A 113 -12.72 -3.62 -8.07
C HIS A 113 -11.69 -3.90 -9.16
N ALA A 114 -11.80 -5.05 -9.80
CA ALA A 114 -10.97 -5.42 -10.94
C ALA A 114 -11.75 -6.20 -11.99
N VAL A 115 -11.49 -5.89 -13.25
CA VAL A 115 -11.89 -6.70 -14.39
C VAL A 115 -10.63 -7.17 -15.09
N THR A 116 -10.52 -8.48 -15.29
CA THR A 116 -9.44 -9.13 -16.01
C THR A 116 -9.97 -9.72 -17.31
N PHE A 117 -9.31 -9.35 -18.41
CA PHE A 117 -9.51 -9.91 -19.74
C PHE A 117 -8.35 -10.85 -20.02
N LYS A 118 -8.64 -12.12 -20.26
CA LYS A 118 -7.61 -13.13 -20.51
C LYS A 118 -7.85 -13.78 -21.88
N ALA A 119 -6.76 -14.04 -22.60
CA ALA A 119 -6.77 -14.86 -23.80
C ALA A 119 -5.63 -15.88 -23.71
N ALA A 120 -5.99 -17.16 -23.86
CA ALA A 120 -5.04 -18.27 -23.78
C ALA A 120 -5.17 -19.16 -25.01
N ARG A 121 -4.08 -19.33 -25.74
CA ARG A 121 -3.98 -20.20 -26.90
C ARG A 121 -3.01 -21.35 -26.63
N ARG A 122 -3.51 -22.59 -26.73
CA ARG A 122 -2.66 -23.79 -26.71
C ARG A 122 -1.80 -23.84 -27.98
N PHE A 123 -0.62 -24.44 -27.88
CA PHE A 123 0.31 -24.51 -29.01
C PHE A 123 -0.33 -25.19 -30.23
N ARG A 124 -0.58 -24.40 -31.28
CA ARG A 124 -1.17 -24.83 -32.54
C ARG A 124 -0.73 -23.89 -33.65
N ASP A 125 -0.42 -24.45 -34.81
CA ASP A 125 0.06 -23.71 -35.99
C ASP A 125 1.28 -22.84 -35.65
N SER A 126 2.21 -23.42 -34.88
CA SER A 126 3.45 -22.78 -34.44
C SER A 126 3.31 -21.67 -33.40
N LEU A 127 2.13 -21.44 -32.82
CA LEU A 127 1.90 -20.36 -31.86
C LEU A 127 1.21 -20.87 -30.57
N SER A 128 1.76 -20.47 -29.42
CA SER A 128 1.05 -20.47 -28.14
C SER A 128 1.20 -19.11 -27.44
N PHE A 129 0.19 -18.71 -26.67
CA PHE A 129 0.27 -17.53 -25.82
C PHE A 129 -0.69 -17.63 -24.63
N ASP A 130 -0.36 -16.93 -23.55
CA ASP A 130 -1.24 -16.65 -22.42
C ASP A 130 -1.05 -15.17 -22.07
N VAL A 131 -2.11 -14.39 -22.25
CA VAL A 131 -2.11 -12.95 -22.01
C VAL A 131 -3.27 -12.58 -21.11
N ALA A 132 -3.02 -11.69 -20.15
CA ALA A 132 -4.01 -11.17 -19.24
C ALA A 132 -3.83 -9.65 -19.11
N TYR A 133 -4.94 -8.92 -19.17
CA TYR A 133 -5.00 -7.50 -18.89
C TYR A 133 -6.02 -7.25 -17.78
N THR A 134 -5.56 -6.65 -16.69
CA THR A 134 -6.37 -6.30 -15.54
C THR A 134 -6.51 -4.78 -15.47
N LEU A 135 -7.75 -4.31 -15.46
CA LEU A 135 -8.13 -2.96 -15.12
C LEU A 135 -8.69 -2.97 -13.70
N SER A 136 -8.02 -2.30 -12.76
CA SER A 136 -8.43 -2.29 -11.36
C SER A 136 -8.54 -0.89 -10.77
N ARG A 137 -9.19 -0.79 -9.62
CA ARG A 137 -9.25 0.40 -8.79
C ARG A 137 -9.37 0.00 -7.33
N SER A 138 -8.42 0.44 -6.52
CA SER A 138 -8.44 0.34 -5.07
C SER A 138 -8.59 1.73 -4.46
N ARG A 139 -9.47 1.86 -3.46
CA ARG A 139 -9.63 3.07 -2.67
C ARG A 139 -9.69 2.72 -1.21
N ASP A 140 -9.01 3.51 -0.38
CA ASP A 140 -9.04 3.38 1.07
C ASP A 140 -8.93 4.74 1.75
N ASP A 141 -9.16 4.73 3.07
CA ASP A 141 -8.90 5.84 3.99
C ASP A 141 -7.53 5.75 4.69
N ALA A 142 -6.90 4.58 4.61
CA ALA A 142 -5.52 4.32 4.96
C ALA A 142 -5.05 3.08 4.18
N SER A 143 -3.92 3.17 3.47
CA SER A 143 -3.41 2.04 2.69
C SER A 143 -2.49 1.11 3.48
N SER A 144 -2.13 1.49 4.71
CA SER A 144 -1.23 0.75 5.59
C SER A 144 -1.63 0.98 7.05
N PRO A 145 -1.40 0.03 7.98
CA PRO A 145 -1.60 0.27 9.41
C PRO A 145 -0.53 1.21 10.02
N GLY A 146 0.53 1.55 9.28
CA GLY A 146 1.62 2.38 9.78
C GLY A 146 2.31 3.19 8.69
N ALA A 147 3.28 4.00 9.09
CA ALA A 147 4.04 4.80 8.13
C ALA A 147 4.84 3.91 7.18
N THR A 148 4.71 4.17 5.88
CA THR A 148 5.53 3.60 4.81
C THR A 148 6.43 4.68 4.21
N VAL A 149 7.32 4.30 3.29
CA VAL A 149 8.14 5.27 2.52
C VAL A 149 7.26 6.26 1.73
N SER A 150 6.03 5.87 1.40
CA SER A 150 5.12 6.64 0.55
C SER A 150 3.98 7.33 1.32
N GLU A 151 3.83 7.05 2.62
CA GLU A 151 2.64 7.46 3.39
C GLU A 151 2.95 7.51 4.89
N ALA A 152 2.65 8.63 5.56
CA ALA A 152 2.80 8.75 7.01
C ALA A 152 1.69 8.04 7.82
N ASN A 153 0.64 7.61 7.13
CA ASN A 153 -0.56 6.98 7.64
C ASN A 153 -1.20 7.78 8.78
N VAL A 154 -1.58 9.01 8.48
CA VAL A 154 -2.25 9.94 9.40
C VAL A 154 -3.20 10.79 8.57
N PRO A 155 -4.39 11.10 9.10
CA PRO A 155 -5.32 11.95 8.38
C PRO A 155 -4.75 13.36 8.24
N GLN A 156 -5.20 14.06 7.20
CA GLN A 156 -4.96 15.49 7.05
C GLN A 156 -5.79 16.29 8.04
N ASP A 157 -7.04 15.88 8.27
CA ASP A 157 -7.90 16.44 9.30
C ASP A 157 -8.35 15.35 10.28
N VAL A 158 -7.78 15.36 11.49
CA VAL A 158 -8.12 14.41 12.56
C VAL A 158 -9.57 14.52 13.04
N ARG A 159 -10.29 15.59 12.69
CA ARG A 159 -11.69 15.83 13.07
C ARG A 159 -12.68 15.46 11.97
N ASN A 160 -12.20 15.26 10.75
CA ASN A 160 -13.03 14.96 9.59
C ASN A 160 -12.36 13.86 8.76
N ILE A 161 -12.48 12.64 9.26
CA ILE A 161 -11.79 11.49 8.68
C ILE A 161 -12.73 10.79 7.72
N PHE A 162 -13.82 10.21 8.18
CA PHE A 162 -14.83 9.68 7.27
C PHE A 162 -15.94 10.72 7.03
N PRO A 163 -16.29 11.06 5.77
CA PRO A 163 -15.88 10.44 4.49
C PRO A 163 -14.71 11.13 3.75
N SER A 164 -14.03 12.11 4.37
CA SER A 164 -13.12 13.03 3.68
C SER A 164 -11.74 12.45 3.37
N GLU A 165 -11.26 11.51 4.17
CA GLU A 165 -10.05 10.73 3.98
C GLU A 165 -10.37 9.52 3.10
N ASN A 166 -10.54 9.71 1.79
CA ASN A 166 -10.78 8.60 0.86
C ASN A 166 -10.10 8.86 -0.49
N ALA A 167 -8.99 8.16 -0.72
CA ALA A 167 -8.14 8.33 -1.90
C ALA A 167 -7.97 7.02 -2.68
N LEU A 168 -7.12 7.03 -3.71
CA LEU A 168 -6.64 5.78 -4.30
C LEU A 168 -5.63 5.16 -3.34
N SER A 169 -5.71 3.84 -3.14
CA SER A 169 -4.75 3.11 -2.32
C SER A 169 -3.31 3.34 -2.82
N SER A 170 -2.33 3.44 -1.93
CA SER A 170 -0.91 3.61 -2.29
C SER A 170 -0.35 2.47 -3.15
N PHE A 171 -1.00 1.31 -3.12
CA PHE A 171 -0.71 0.15 -3.98
C PHE A 171 -1.64 0.02 -5.19
N ASP A 172 -2.51 0.99 -5.47
CA ASP A 172 -3.40 0.97 -6.64
C ASP A 172 -2.59 0.88 -7.94
N ARG A 173 -2.91 -0.12 -8.76
CA ARG A 173 -2.33 -0.32 -10.10
C ARG A 173 -3.44 -0.38 -11.11
N ARG A 174 -3.85 0.79 -11.60
CA ARG A 174 -4.96 0.95 -12.55
C ARG A 174 -4.88 -0.02 -13.73
N HIS A 175 -3.71 -0.17 -14.34
CA HIS A 175 -3.51 -1.01 -15.52
C HIS A 175 -2.39 -2.01 -15.26
N GLN A 176 -2.66 -3.30 -15.48
CA GLN A 176 -1.64 -4.34 -15.45
C GLN A 176 -1.82 -5.27 -16.65
N PHE A 177 -0.77 -5.48 -17.41
CA PHE A 177 -0.70 -6.44 -18.51
C PHE A 177 0.41 -7.44 -18.22
N VAL A 178 0.09 -8.72 -18.32
CA VAL A 178 1.06 -9.81 -18.25
C VAL A 178 0.82 -10.70 -19.45
N GLY A 179 1.87 -10.97 -20.21
CA GLY A 179 1.80 -11.79 -21.41
C GLY A 179 2.99 -12.71 -21.53
N SER A 180 2.75 -13.92 -21.99
CA SER A 180 3.79 -14.85 -22.38
C SER A 180 3.40 -15.58 -23.65
N GLY A 181 4.38 -16.03 -24.42
CA GLY A 181 4.11 -16.79 -25.63
C GLY A 181 5.35 -17.43 -26.23
N SER A 182 5.09 -18.41 -27.09
CA SER A 182 6.08 -19.07 -27.90
C SER A 182 5.63 -19.10 -29.35
N TYR A 183 6.56 -18.79 -30.26
CA TYR A 183 6.33 -18.85 -31.69
C TYR A 183 7.45 -19.65 -32.35
N ALA A 184 7.11 -20.79 -32.96
CA ALA A 184 8.04 -21.56 -33.77
C ALA A 184 8.11 -20.95 -35.17
N LEU A 185 9.32 -20.65 -35.66
CA LEU A 185 9.53 -19.93 -36.92
C LEU A 185 9.30 -20.88 -38.12
N PRO A 186 8.25 -20.69 -38.93
CA PRO A 186 7.85 -21.66 -39.94
C PRO A 186 8.64 -21.54 -41.25
N PHE A 187 9.34 -20.43 -41.49
CA PHE A 187 10.00 -20.13 -42.78
C PHE A 187 11.22 -20.99 -43.11
N LEU A 188 11.63 -21.91 -42.23
CA LEU A 188 12.71 -22.87 -42.49
C LEU A 188 12.19 -24.29 -42.74
N SER A 189 10.87 -24.49 -42.69
CA SER A 189 10.20 -25.78 -42.91
C SER A 189 10.32 -26.30 -44.35
N ASP A 190 10.26 -25.37 -45.32
CA ASP A 190 10.29 -25.61 -46.77
C ASP A 190 11.66 -25.33 -47.42
N SER A 191 12.70 -25.12 -46.59
CA SER A 191 14.06 -24.83 -47.07
C SER A 191 14.84 -26.10 -47.44
N ALA A 192 15.92 -25.94 -48.23
CA ALA A 192 16.79 -27.04 -48.64
C ALA A 192 17.25 -27.89 -47.43
N ARG A 193 17.42 -29.20 -47.62
CA ARG A 193 17.65 -30.19 -46.54
C ARG A 193 18.76 -29.81 -45.55
N TRP A 194 19.82 -29.15 -46.03
CA TRP A 194 20.94 -28.68 -45.20
C TRP A 194 20.61 -27.40 -44.41
N ILE A 195 19.81 -26.48 -44.97
CA ILE A 195 19.33 -25.26 -44.28
C ILE A 195 18.38 -25.66 -43.14
N LYS A 196 17.47 -26.61 -43.41
CA LYS A 196 16.57 -27.16 -42.38
C LYS A 196 17.32 -27.95 -41.29
N ALA A 197 18.45 -28.57 -41.61
CA ALA A 197 19.26 -29.30 -40.62
C ALA A 197 20.02 -28.36 -39.67
N VAL A 198 20.46 -27.19 -40.15
CA VAL A 198 21.25 -26.22 -39.35
C VAL A 198 20.37 -25.16 -38.71
N PHE A 199 19.29 -24.75 -39.37
CA PHE A 199 18.41 -23.67 -38.94
C PHE A 199 16.94 -24.10 -38.75
N GLY A 200 16.62 -25.39 -38.80
CA GLY A 200 15.26 -25.87 -38.48
C GLY A 200 14.92 -25.71 -37.00
N ASN A 201 13.62 -25.59 -36.69
CA ASN A 201 13.06 -25.64 -35.33
C ASN A 201 13.43 -24.49 -34.38
N TRP A 202 13.78 -23.32 -34.91
CA TRP A 202 13.92 -22.15 -34.05
C TRP A 202 12.57 -21.72 -33.48
N SER A 203 12.56 -21.35 -32.21
CA SER A 203 11.42 -20.74 -31.54
C SER A 203 11.83 -19.45 -30.85
N VAL A 204 10.91 -18.49 -30.86
CA VAL A 204 11.02 -17.24 -30.11
C VAL A 204 10.06 -17.35 -28.93
N ASN A 205 10.58 -17.10 -27.73
CA ASN A 205 9.81 -17.09 -26.50
C ASN A 205 9.90 -15.71 -25.87
N GLY A 206 8.79 -15.20 -25.35
CA GLY A 206 8.73 -13.88 -24.75
C GLY A 206 7.85 -13.88 -23.52
N ILE A 207 8.24 -13.05 -22.54
CA ILE A 207 7.43 -12.70 -21.39
C ILE A 207 7.46 -11.18 -21.27
N MET A 208 6.32 -10.58 -21.00
CA MET A 208 6.17 -9.13 -20.89
C MET A 208 5.26 -8.81 -19.71
N THR A 209 5.69 -7.86 -18.88
CA THR A 209 4.89 -7.30 -17.80
C THR A 209 4.91 -5.78 -17.94
N LEU A 210 3.73 -5.18 -18.05
CA LEU A 210 3.54 -3.74 -18.04
C LEU A 210 2.57 -3.39 -16.93
N GLN A 211 2.86 -2.35 -16.17
CA GLN A 211 1.97 -1.87 -15.11
C GLN A 211 2.02 -0.36 -15.01
N SER A 212 0.88 0.26 -14.68
CA SER A 212 0.84 1.69 -14.37
C SER A 212 1.61 2.01 -13.09
N GLY A 213 1.99 3.28 -12.93
CA GLY A 213 2.54 3.78 -11.67
C GLY A 213 1.54 3.63 -10.52
N ALA A 214 2.07 3.61 -9.29
CA ALA A 214 1.27 3.76 -8.09
C ALA A 214 0.93 5.24 -7.87
N PRO A 215 -0.20 5.58 -7.25
CA PRO A 215 -0.46 6.94 -6.82
C PRO A 215 0.55 7.37 -5.75
N PHE A 216 0.75 8.67 -5.62
CA PHE A 216 1.56 9.25 -4.55
C PHE A 216 0.90 10.51 -4.01
N THR A 217 1.15 10.79 -2.73
CA THR A 217 0.65 11.98 -2.05
C THR A 217 1.78 13.00 -1.97
N VAL A 218 1.49 14.25 -2.37
CA VAL A 218 2.41 15.38 -2.17
C VAL A 218 2.23 15.86 -0.74
N ASN A 219 3.30 15.87 0.06
CA ASN A 219 3.28 16.42 1.41
C ASN A 219 4.02 17.74 1.46
N VAL A 220 3.54 18.67 2.29
CA VAL A 220 4.20 19.93 2.61
C VAL A 220 5.01 19.74 3.89
N ILE A 221 6.24 20.26 3.92
CA ILE A 221 7.18 20.07 5.04
C ILE A 221 6.85 21.04 6.19
N GLU A 222 6.30 22.20 5.88
CA GLU A 222 5.95 23.24 6.85
C GLU A 222 4.59 22.95 7.50
N ASP A 223 4.47 23.29 8.79
CA ASP A 223 3.20 23.29 9.51
C ASP A 223 2.46 24.62 9.26
N LEU A 224 1.83 24.76 8.10
CA LEU A 224 1.08 25.97 7.73
C LEU A 224 -0.15 26.17 8.62
N ALA A 225 -0.83 25.09 8.99
CA ALA A 225 -2.01 25.15 9.86
C ALA A 225 -1.65 25.50 11.31
N ASN A 226 -0.36 25.42 11.69
CA ASN A 226 0.13 25.57 13.05
C ASN A 226 -0.61 24.63 14.02
N ILE A 227 -0.71 23.35 13.66
CA ILE A 227 -1.36 22.29 14.46
C ILE A 227 -0.39 21.28 15.05
N GLY A 228 0.91 21.48 14.81
CA GLY A 228 1.99 20.65 15.32
C GLY A 228 2.30 19.46 14.43
N ALA A 229 3.46 18.83 14.71
CA ALA A 229 3.87 17.62 14.03
C ALA A 229 2.89 16.48 14.30
N GLY A 230 2.40 15.85 13.25
CA GLY A 230 1.48 14.74 13.40
C GLY A 230 0.55 14.54 12.21
N PRO A 231 -0.53 15.34 12.08
CA PRO A 231 -1.42 15.26 10.92
C PRO A 231 -0.65 15.52 9.63
N ALA A 232 -1.01 14.83 8.55
CA ALA A 232 -0.36 15.04 7.26
C ALA A 232 -0.75 16.43 6.73
N GLN A 233 0.23 17.21 6.31
CA GLN A 233 -0.03 18.44 5.55
C GLN A 233 0.24 18.17 4.08
N ARG A 234 -0.78 18.38 3.25
CA ARG A 234 -0.81 18.10 1.82
C ARG A 234 -1.76 19.05 1.12
#